data_AF-A0A518AI21-F1
#
_entry.id   AF-A0A518AI21-F1
#
_cell.length_a   1.000
_cell.length_b   1.000
_cell.length_c   1.000
_cell.angle_alpha   90.00
_cell.angle_beta   90.00
_cell.angle_gamma   90.00
#
_symmetry.space_group_name_H-M   'P 1'
#
loop_
_entity.id
_entity.type
_entity.pdbx_description
1 polymer ?
#
loop_
_entity_poly.entity_id
_entity_poly.type
_entity_poly.pdbx_seq_one_letter_code
_entity_poly.pdbx_strand_id
1 'polypeptide(L)'
;MLTQTMINEIRMLLAEEKLSQRQIATRLGVSRGTVNNLATALQTTRTQRSEVDHSGVQRIGRCPHCGARVQLPCVACQARAYRRRQHHRRGFCSASVGLEYDPPWVA
;
A
#
# COMPACT_ATOMS: atom_id res chain seq x y z
N MET A 1 -16.97 33.40 -0.77
CA MET A 1 -16.90 32.27 0.17
C MET A 1 -17.17 31.00 -0.61
N LEU A 2 -16.23 30.04 -0.62
CA LEU A 2 -16.45 28.74 -1.29
C LEU A 2 -17.35 27.86 -0.40
N THR A 3 -18.30 27.16 -1.02
CA THR A 3 -19.10 26.17 -0.31
C THR A 3 -18.35 24.85 -0.18
N GLN A 4 -18.67 24.07 0.86
CA GLN A 4 -18.05 22.76 1.07
C GLN A 4 -18.31 21.78 -0.07
N THR A 5 -19.47 21.88 -0.71
CA THR A 5 -19.83 21.14 -1.92
C THR A 5 -18.88 21.43 -3.07
N MET A 6 -18.59 22.71 -3.35
CA MET A 6 -17.62 23.09 -4.40
C MET A 6 -16.21 22.60 -4.07
N ILE A 7 -15.79 22.64 -2.80
CA ILE A 7 -14.48 22.12 -2.38
C ILE A 7 -14.36 20.62 -2.66
N ASN A 8 -15.41 19.86 -2.34
CA ASN A 8 -15.42 18.41 -2.58
C ASN A 8 -15.39 18.09 -4.08
N GLU A 9 -16.13 18.85 -4.88
CA GLU A 9 -16.14 18.68 -6.33
C GLU A 9 -14.78 19.00 -6.97
N ILE A 10 -14.10 20.07 -6.52
CA ILE A 10 -12.72 20.37 -6.93
C ILE A 10 -11.78 19.23 -6.56
N ARG A 11 -11.90 18.66 -5.35
CA ARG A 11 -11.07 17.53 -4.90
C ARG A 11 -11.29 16.28 -5.77
N MET A 12 -12.53 15.98 -6.12
CA MET A 12 -12.86 14.87 -7.01
C MET A 12 -12.23 15.07 -8.40
N LEU A 13 -12.39 16.25 -8.99
CA LEU A 13 -11.83 16.55 -10.30
C LEU A 13 -10.29 16.57 -10.31
N LEU A 14 -9.66 17.01 -9.22
CA LEU A 14 -8.20 16.93 -9.05
C LEU A 14 -7.73 15.48 -8.90
N ALA A 15 -8.48 14.62 -8.21
CA ALA A 15 -8.14 13.21 -8.04
C ALA A 15 -8.30 12.39 -9.32
N GLU A 16 -9.22 12.79 -10.22
CA GLU A 16 -9.36 12.17 -11.53
C GLU A 16 -8.19 12.47 -12.49
N GLU A 17 -7.40 13.51 -12.23
CA GLU A 17 -6.22 13.94 -13.02
C GLU A 17 -6.48 14.20 -14.53
N LYS A 18 -7.75 14.19 -14.98
CA LYS A 18 -8.13 14.38 -16.39
C LYS A 18 -8.18 15.85 -16.82
N LEU A 19 -8.36 16.76 -15.86
CA LEU A 19 -8.52 18.19 -16.13
C LEU A 19 -7.38 18.98 -15.49
N SER A 20 -6.82 19.92 -16.26
CA SER A 20 -5.88 20.89 -15.71
C SER A 20 -6.58 21.82 -14.71
N GLN A 21 -5.83 22.35 -13.74
CA GLN A 21 -6.36 23.29 -12.75
C GLN A 21 -7.06 24.51 -13.38
N ARG A 22 -6.58 24.96 -14.56
CA ARG A 22 -7.20 26.02 -15.34
C ARG A 22 -8.58 25.62 -15.87
N GLN A 23 -8.73 24.41 -16.37
CA GLN A 23 -10.02 23.89 -16.84
C GLN A 23 -11.01 23.69 -15.69
N ILE A 24 -10.53 23.22 -14.53
CA ILE A 24 -11.36 23.08 -13.32
C ILE A 24 -11.87 24.45 -12.86
N ALA A 25 -11.00 25.46 -12.82
CA ALA A 25 -11.35 26.83 -12.47
C ALA A 25 -12.45 27.40 -13.41
N THR A 26 -12.29 27.24 -14.73
CA THR A 26 -13.28 27.70 -15.71
C THR A 26 -14.61 26.94 -15.57
N ARG A 27 -14.56 25.63 -15.35
CA ARG A 27 -15.75 24.77 -15.27
C ARG A 27 -16.62 25.07 -14.04
N LEU A 28 -15.99 25.38 -12.91
CA LEU A 28 -16.67 25.62 -11.64
C LEU A 28 -16.81 27.12 -11.29
N GLY A 29 -16.37 28.02 -12.17
CA GLY A 29 -16.46 29.47 -11.95
C GLY A 29 -15.61 29.97 -10.77
N VAL A 30 -14.50 29.31 -10.47
CA VAL A 30 -13.65 29.59 -9.31
C VAL A 30 -12.33 30.19 -9.74
N SER A 31 -11.70 30.97 -8.85
CA SER A 31 -10.36 31.49 -9.14
C SER A 31 -9.33 30.37 -9.23
N ARG A 32 -8.33 30.54 -10.12
CA ARG A 32 -7.21 29.59 -10.23
C ARG A 32 -6.43 29.47 -8.92
N GLY A 33 -6.30 30.57 -8.17
CA GLY A 33 -5.61 30.57 -6.88
C GLY A 33 -6.30 29.66 -5.85
N THR A 34 -7.64 29.62 -5.86
CA THR A 34 -8.41 28.72 -5.01
C THR A 34 -8.15 27.25 -5.36
N VAL A 35 -8.17 26.91 -6.64
CA VAL A 35 -7.89 25.55 -7.11
C VAL A 35 -6.45 25.14 -6.77
N ASN A 36 -5.50 26.05 -6.94
CA ASN A 36 -4.10 25.80 -6.60
C ASN A 36 -3.91 25.52 -5.10
N ASN A 37 -4.49 26.37 -4.22
CA ASN A 37 -4.42 26.18 -2.77
C ASN A 37 -5.01 24.82 -2.33
N LEU A 38 -6.10 24.40 -2.97
CA LEU A 38 -6.72 23.08 -2.70
C LEU A 38 -5.85 21.92 -3.21
N ALA A 39 -5.22 22.07 -4.38
CA ALA A 39 -4.32 21.07 -4.93
C ALA A 39 -3.06 20.89 -4.06
N THR A 40 -2.48 21.99 -3.56
CA THR A 40 -1.34 21.94 -2.65
C THR A 40 -1.72 21.26 -1.32
N ALA A 41 -2.88 21.59 -0.74
CA ALA A 41 -3.35 20.96 0.49
C ALA A 41 -3.55 19.44 0.36
N LEU A 42 -4.02 18.97 -0.81
CA LEU A 42 -4.12 17.55 -1.13
C LEU A 42 -2.75 16.88 -1.18
N GLN A 43 -1.74 17.53 -1.78
CA GLN A 43 -0.38 17.00 -1.85
C GLN A 43 0.27 16.90 -0.46
N THR A 44 0.13 17.94 0.38
CA THR A 44 0.63 17.91 1.77
C THR A 44 0.02 16.76 2.56
N THR A 45 -1.29 16.49 2.39
CA THR A 45 -1.98 15.37 3.05
C THR A 45 -1.44 14.01 2.57
N ARG A 46 -1.09 13.88 1.29
CA ARG A 46 -0.53 12.64 0.72
C ARG A 46 0.89 12.38 1.22
N THR A 47 1.71 13.42 1.35
CA THR A 47 3.08 13.32 1.87
C THR A 47 3.10 12.95 3.36
N GLN A 48 2.24 13.57 4.18
CA GLN A 48 2.18 13.26 5.62
C GLN A 48 1.72 11.83 5.94
N ARG A 49 0.95 11.19 5.06
CA ARG A 49 0.56 9.77 5.25
C ARG A 49 1.72 8.79 5.04
N SER A 50 2.83 9.25 4.45
CA SER A 50 4.02 8.43 4.19
C SER A 50 5.09 8.56 5.27
N GLU A 51 4.95 9.51 6.20
CA GLU A 51 5.78 9.57 7.41
C GLU A 51 5.15 8.68 8.48
N VAL A 52 5.26 7.36 8.28
CA VAL A 52 5.25 6.47 9.44
C VAL A 52 6.52 6.82 10.22
N ASP A 53 6.33 7.63 11.26
CA ASP A 53 7.37 7.95 12.21
C ASP A 53 7.92 6.65 12.81
N HIS A 54 9.05 6.20 12.27
CA HIS A 54 9.84 5.09 12.77
C HIS A 54 10.91 5.58 13.76
N SER A 55 10.80 6.80 14.32
CA SER A 55 11.72 7.31 15.33
C SER A 55 11.59 6.65 16.72
N GLY A 56 10.95 5.47 16.79
CA GLY A 56 11.20 4.55 17.89
C GLY A 56 12.66 4.10 17.84
N VAL A 57 13.53 4.70 18.66
CA VAL A 57 14.96 4.36 18.82
C VAL A 57 15.12 2.84 18.90
N GLN A 58 15.50 2.21 17.77
CA GLN A 58 15.56 0.76 17.68
C GLN A 58 16.81 0.29 18.43
N ARG A 59 16.61 -0.16 19.67
CA ARG A 59 17.70 -0.69 20.50
C ARG A 59 18.28 -1.93 19.81
N ILE A 60 19.52 -1.83 19.34
CA ILE A 60 20.27 -2.98 18.85
C ILE A 60 20.57 -3.86 20.06
N GLY A 61 19.96 -5.04 20.11
CA GLY A 61 20.10 -5.99 21.21
C GLY A 61 20.32 -7.41 20.70
N ARG A 62 20.78 -8.30 21.57
CA ARG A 62 20.74 -9.73 21.29
C ARG A 62 19.33 -10.24 21.55
N CYS A 63 18.76 -10.95 20.59
CA CYS A 63 17.46 -11.57 20.77
C CYS A 63 17.56 -12.75 21.77
N PRO A 64 16.71 -12.81 22.82
CA PRO A 64 16.74 -13.94 23.77
C PRO A 64 16.29 -15.26 23.15
N HIS A 65 15.58 -15.23 22.03
CA HIS A 65 15.05 -16.44 21.37
C HIS A 65 16.02 -17.05 20.34
N CYS A 66 16.78 -16.24 19.59
CA CYS A 66 17.65 -16.75 18.51
C CYS A 66 19.12 -16.33 18.64
N GLY A 67 19.48 -15.51 19.63
CA GLY A 67 20.83 -15.04 19.88
C GLY A 67 21.37 -14.00 18.91
N ALA A 68 20.65 -13.69 17.82
CA ALA A 68 21.09 -12.73 16.81
C ALA A 68 21.15 -11.30 17.36
N ARG A 69 22.15 -10.53 16.93
CA ARG A 69 22.27 -9.09 17.23
C ARG A 69 21.49 -8.30 16.17
N VAL A 70 20.30 -7.86 16.53
CA VAL A 70 19.36 -7.21 15.59
C VAL A 70 18.59 -6.09 16.27
N GLN A 71 17.86 -5.31 15.48
CA GLN A 71 16.85 -4.39 16.00
C GLN A 71 15.69 -5.17 16.62
N LEU A 72 15.28 -4.74 17.81
CA LEU A 72 14.12 -5.29 18.52
C LEU A 72 12.85 -4.54 18.09
N PRO A 73 11.72 -5.24 17.88
CA PRO A 73 11.51 -6.69 17.98
C PRO A 73 12.28 -7.47 16.88
N CYS A 74 12.79 -8.66 17.23
CA CYS A 74 13.78 -9.39 16.42
C CYS A 74 13.32 -9.66 14.98
N VAL A 75 13.80 -8.85 14.04
CA VAL A 75 13.48 -8.97 12.61
C VAL A 75 13.89 -10.32 12.02
N ALA A 76 14.94 -10.96 12.55
CA ALA A 76 15.36 -12.29 12.11
C ALA A 76 14.35 -13.38 12.50
N CYS A 77 13.80 -13.32 13.72
CA CYS A 77 12.75 -14.24 14.15
C CYS A 77 11.46 -14.03 13.35
N GLN A 78 11.10 -12.77 13.09
CA GLN A 78 9.94 -12.45 12.27
C GLN A 78 10.08 -12.98 10.84
N ALA A 79 11.23 -12.78 10.20
CA ALA A 79 11.49 -13.30 8.85
C ALA A 79 11.41 -14.83 8.79
N ARG A 80 11.94 -15.55 9.80
CA ARG A 80 11.84 -17.01 9.89
C ARG A 80 10.39 -17.47 10.04
N ALA A 81 9.61 -16.83 10.91
CA ALA A 81 8.20 -17.13 11.10
C ALA A 81 7.40 -16.87 9.82
N TYR A 82 7.69 -15.77 9.12
CA TYR A 82 7.07 -15.43 7.85
C TYR A 82 7.36 -16.47 6.76
N ARG A 83 8.62 -16.89 6.60
CA ARG A 83 8.99 -17.98 5.68
C ARG A 83 8.25 -19.27 6.01
N ARG A 84 8.16 -19.67 7.28
CA ARG A 84 7.37 -20.85 7.69
C ARG A 84 5.90 -20.75 7.28
N ARG A 85 5.26 -19.59 7.49
CA ARG A 85 3.87 -19.35 7.04
C ARG A 85 3.73 -19.41 5.52
N GLN A 86 4.71 -18.88 4.77
CA GLN A 86 4.69 -18.95 3.31
C GLN A 86 4.83 -20.38 2.79
N HIS A 87 5.70 -21.20 3.39
CA HIS A 87 5.82 -22.61 3.04
C HIS A 87 4.53 -23.39 3.33
N HIS A 88 3.86 -23.13 4.46
CA HIS A 88 2.55 -23.70 4.73
C HIS A 88 1.47 -23.27 3.70
N ARG A 89 1.48 -22.01 3.26
CA ARG A 89 0.52 -21.55 2.23
C ARG A 89 0.80 -22.09 0.83
N ARG A 90 2.06 -22.43 0.51
CA ARG A 90 2.45 -23.02 -0.78
C ARG A 90 2.37 -24.55 -0.80
N GLY A 91 2.22 -25.21 0.36
CA GLY A 91 2.11 -26.66 0.50
C GLY A 91 0.69 -27.23 0.37
N PHE A 92 -0.32 -26.42 0.04
CA PHE A 92 -1.70 -26.88 -0.16
C PHE A 92 -2.11 -26.95 -1.64
N CYS A 93 -1.17 -27.37 -2.51
CA CYS A 93 -1.43 -27.76 -3.90
C CYS A 93 -0.77 -29.11 -4.20
N SER A 94 -0.96 -30.10 -3.33
CA SER A 94 -0.61 -31.49 -3.63
C SER A 94 -1.59 -32.46 -2.96
N ALA A 95 -2.84 -32.44 -3.39
CA ALA A 95 -3.68 -33.64 -3.43
C ALA A 95 -4.92 -33.40 -4.31
N SER A 96 -5.19 -34.36 -5.19
CA SER A 96 -6.44 -34.64 -5.92
C SER A 96 -6.88 -33.69 -7.04
N VAL A 97 -6.35 -33.93 -8.24
CA VAL A 97 -7.20 -34.39 -9.35
C VAL A 97 -6.48 -35.57 -10.01
N GLY A 98 -6.93 -36.79 -9.70
CA GLY A 98 -6.64 -37.94 -10.55
C GLY A 98 -7.62 -37.91 -11.72
N LEU A 99 -7.13 -38.19 -12.93
CA LEU A 99 -7.90 -38.70 -14.08
C LEU A 99 -6.88 -39.27 -15.10
N GLU A 100 -6.96 -40.58 -15.27
CA GLU A 100 -6.65 -41.41 -16.44
C GLU A 100 -5.28 -41.30 -17.15
N TYR A 101 -4.51 -42.38 -17.03
CA TYR A 101 -3.56 -42.81 -18.06
C TYR A 101 -3.64 -44.34 -18.20
N ASP A 102 -4.40 -44.81 -19.20
CA ASP A 102 -4.41 -46.20 -19.67
C ASP A 102 -3.56 -46.29 -20.98
N PRO A 103 -2.37 -46.94 -20.96
CA PRO A 103 -1.56 -47.11 -22.17
C PRO A 103 -2.04 -48.28 -23.05
N PRO A 104 -2.27 -48.10 -24.37
CA PRO A 104 -2.97 -49.08 -25.23
C PRO A 104 -2.09 -50.13 -25.93
N TRP A 105 -0.93 -50.56 -25.40
CA TRP A 105 -0.04 -51.48 -26.14
C TRP A 105 0.47 -52.69 -25.35
N VAL A 106 -0.38 -53.29 -24.53
CA VAL A 106 -0.13 -54.63 -23.99
C VAL A 106 -1.22 -55.58 -24.49
N ALA A 107 -1.03 -56.08 -25.72
CA ALA A 107 -1.50 -57.38 -26.22
C ALA A 107 -0.84 -57.64 -27.58
#